data_AF-A0A199U941-F1
#
_entry.id   AF-A0A199U941-F1
#
_cell.length_a   1.000
_cell.length_b   1.000
_cell.length_c   1.000
_cell.angle_alpha   90.00
_cell.angle_beta   90.00
_cell.angle_gamma   90.00
#
_symmetry.space_group_name_H-M   'P 1'
#
loop_
_entity.id
_entity.type
_entity.pdbx_description
1 polymer ?
#
loop_
_entity_poly.entity_id
_entity_poly.type
_entity_poly.pdbx_seq_one_letter_code
_entity_poly.pdbx_strand_id
1 'polypeptide(L)'
;GTVELARTNGETTTQGFDSLGARCQQYYKAGARFAKWRAVLKIGPTEPSELAIQQNAQGLARYAIICQENGLVPIVEPEVLTDGSHDIKKCAYVTEIVLAAVYKALNDQHVLLEGTLLKPNMVTPGSDSPKVAAEVIAEYTVTALRRTVPPAVPGIVFLSGGQSEEEATLNLNAMNKLAVLKPWTLSFSFGRALQQSTLKIWAGKKENVEKAQEAFLARCRANSEATLGKYTGGGAGGLASESLFVKGYKY
;
A
#
# COMPACT_ATOMS: atom_id res chain seq x y z
N GLY A 1 -2.53 5.94 14.66
CA GLY A 1 -3.90 6.02 14.08
C GLY A 1 -4.09 7.40 13.47
N THR A 2 -5.14 7.62 12.69
CA THR A 2 -5.42 8.92 12.05
C THR A 2 -6.19 9.87 12.98
N VAL A 3 -5.95 11.17 12.84
CA VAL A 3 -6.72 12.26 13.45
C VAL A 3 -7.08 13.28 12.37
N GLU A 4 -8.22 13.94 12.52
CA GLU A 4 -8.69 14.91 11.53
C GLU A 4 -7.86 16.20 11.55
N LEU A 5 -7.60 16.75 10.37
CA LEU A 5 -6.99 18.06 10.20
C LEU A 5 -8.09 19.13 10.29
N ALA A 6 -7.99 19.99 11.30
CA ALA A 6 -8.93 21.09 11.47
C ALA A 6 -9.00 21.98 10.21
N ARG A 7 -10.20 22.45 9.87
CA ARG A 7 -10.47 23.31 8.70
C ARG A 7 -10.11 22.66 7.35
N THR A 8 -10.06 21.34 7.30
CA THR A 8 -10.09 20.57 6.05
C THR A 8 -11.45 19.91 5.90
N ASN A 9 -11.79 19.47 4.69
CA ASN A 9 -13.00 18.69 4.46
C ASN A 9 -12.74 17.23 4.83
N GLY A 10 -12.64 16.91 6.12
CA GLY A 10 -12.48 15.53 6.61
C GLY A 10 -11.21 14.83 6.10
N GLU A 11 -10.11 15.57 6.00
CA GLU A 11 -8.78 15.00 5.74
C GLU A 11 -8.08 14.69 7.06
N THR A 12 -7.05 13.85 7.02
CA THR A 12 -6.40 13.35 8.24
C THR A 12 -4.90 13.49 8.20
N THR A 13 -4.28 13.57 9.38
CA THR A 13 -2.87 13.25 9.60
C THR A 13 -2.75 12.05 10.54
N THR A 14 -1.57 11.48 10.68
CA THR A 14 -1.34 10.29 11.50
C THR A 14 -0.53 10.62 12.75
N GLN A 15 -1.01 10.16 13.90
CA GLN A 15 -0.37 10.33 15.20
C GLN A 15 0.34 9.06 15.69
N GLY A 16 1.22 9.22 16.68
CA GLY A 16 1.95 8.15 17.35
C GLY A 16 3.46 8.37 17.49
N PHE A 17 3.94 9.61 17.33
CA PHE A 17 5.36 9.96 17.44
C PHE A 17 5.86 9.94 18.89
N ASP A 18 4.97 10.27 19.82
CA ASP A 18 5.29 10.27 21.24
C ASP A 18 5.78 8.87 21.66
N SER A 19 6.93 8.82 22.33
CA SER A 19 7.63 7.59 22.73
C SER A 19 8.03 6.63 21.59
N LEU A 20 7.92 7.03 20.31
CA LEU A 20 8.17 6.13 19.18
C LEU A 20 9.57 5.50 19.22
N GLY A 21 10.63 6.27 19.51
CA GLY A 21 11.99 5.73 19.64
C GLY A 21 12.11 4.65 20.71
N ALA A 22 11.57 4.89 21.91
CA ALA A 22 11.56 3.90 23.00
C ALA A 22 10.80 2.63 22.62
N ARG A 23 9.65 2.76 21.93
CA ARG A 23 8.91 1.61 21.41
C ARG A 23 9.71 0.86 20.33
N CYS A 24 10.35 1.56 19.40
CA CYS A 24 11.20 0.94 18.38
C CYS A 24 12.33 0.11 19.01
N GLN A 25 12.99 0.60 20.06
CA GLN A 25 14.02 -0.16 20.78
C GLN A 25 13.45 -1.43 21.42
N GLN A 26 12.29 -1.34 22.06
CA GLN A 26 11.60 -2.49 22.64
C GLN A 26 11.22 -3.52 21.56
N TYR A 27 10.68 -3.06 20.42
CA TYR A 27 10.32 -3.93 19.30
C TYR A 27 11.54 -4.59 18.65
N TYR A 28 12.65 -3.86 18.52
CA TYR A 28 13.90 -4.42 18.02
C TYR A 28 14.41 -5.54 18.93
N LYS A 29 14.42 -5.31 20.26
CA LYS A 29 14.76 -6.31 21.28
C LYS A 29 13.82 -7.53 21.23
N ALA A 30 12.55 -7.32 20.90
CA ALA A 30 11.56 -8.38 20.73
C ALA A 30 11.67 -9.14 19.38
N GLY A 31 12.55 -8.70 18.47
CA GLY A 31 12.83 -9.41 17.21
C GLY A 31 12.29 -8.74 15.94
N ALA A 32 11.57 -7.63 16.05
CA ALA A 32 11.13 -6.88 14.86
C ALA A 32 12.35 -6.28 14.12
N ARG A 33 12.27 -6.24 12.79
CA ARG A 33 13.32 -5.68 11.91
C ARG A 33 12.81 -4.63 10.93
N PHE A 34 11.51 -4.46 10.87
CA PHE A 34 10.86 -3.41 10.12
C PHE A 34 9.64 -2.92 10.89
N ALA A 35 9.16 -1.73 10.53
CA ALA A 35 7.95 -1.13 11.07
C ALA A 35 7.04 -0.68 9.92
N LYS A 36 5.78 -0.34 10.22
CA LYS A 36 4.83 0.19 9.26
C LYS A 36 4.12 1.41 9.83
N TRP A 37 3.97 2.46 9.03
CA TRP A 37 3.17 3.63 9.37
C TRP A 37 2.29 4.06 8.21
N ARG A 38 0.98 4.07 8.45
CA ARG A 38 -0.04 4.41 7.44
C ARG A 38 -0.50 5.85 7.58
N ALA A 39 -0.24 6.65 6.56
CA ALA A 39 -0.93 7.90 6.28
C ALA A 39 -2.10 7.64 5.33
N VAL A 40 -3.16 8.46 5.44
CA VAL A 40 -4.38 8.32 4.64
C VAL A 40 -4.69 9.65 3.97
N LEU A 41 -4.78 9.61 2.65
CA LEU A 41 -5.18 10.72 1.80
C LEU A 41 -6.39 10.30 0.98
N LYS A 42 -7.21 11.25 0.56
CA LYS A 42 -8.40 10.97 -0.24
C LYS A 42 -8.44 11.87 -1.47
N ILE A 43 -9.13 11.38 -2.50
CA ILE A 43 -9.40 12.14 -3.72
C ILE A 43 -10.82 12.67 -3.63
N GLY A 44 -10.97 13.99 -3.76
CA GLY A 44 -12.26 14.65 -3.79
C GLY A 44 -12.23 15.89 -4.68
N PRO A 45 -13.28 16.71 -4.65
CA PRO A 45 -13.32 17.96 -5.43
C PRO A 45 -12.18 18.91 -5.08
N THR A 46 -11.85 18.98 -3.78
CA THR A 46 -10.80 19.85 -3.22
C THR A 46 -9.68 19.08 -2.52
N GLU A 47 -9.78 17.75 -2.45
CA GLU A 47 -8.82 16.88 -1.77
C GLU A 47 -7.96 16.05 -2.78
N PRO A 48 -6.72 15.69 -2.42
CA PRO A 48 -6.04 16.07 -1.18
C PRO A 48 -5.58 17.53 -1.20
N SER A 49 -5.79 18.24 -0.10
CA SER A 49 -5.28 19.61 0.05
C SER A 49 -3.77 19.60 0.24
N GLU A 50 -3.13 20.72 -0.08
CA GLU A 50 -1.70 20.91 0.18
C GLU A 50 -1.35 20.67 1.66
N LEU A 51 -2.23 21.11 2.58
CA LEU A 51 -2.05 20.89 4.01
C LEU A 51 -2.00 19.40 4.33
N ALA A 52 -2.93 18.60 3.81
CA ALA A 52 -2.96 17.16 4.06
C ALA A 52 -1.76 16.44 3.46
N ILE A 53 -1.33 16.82 2.25
CA ILE A 53 -0.12 16.27 1.62
C ILE A 53 1.11 16.53 2.49
N GLN A 54 1.35 17.79 2.87
CA GLN A 54 2.54 18.17 3.63
C GLN A 54 2.58 17.56 5.02
N GLN A 55 1.45 17.57 5.75
CA GLN A 55 1.38 17.00 7.10
C GLN A 55 1.65 15.49 7.11
N ASN A 56 1.10 14.74 6.15
CA ASN A 56 1.35 13.30 6.06
C ASN A 56 2.77 13.00 5.56
N ALA A 57 3.31 13.74 4.59
CA ALA A 57 4.68 13.56 4.10
C ALA A 57 5.71 13.79 5.22
N GLN A 58 5.59 14.91 5.95
CA GLN A 58 6.45 15.23 7.09
C GLN A 58 6.32 14.20 8.22
N GLY A 59 5.09 13.75 8.51
CA GLY A 59 4.84 12.72 9.52
C GLY A 59 5.50 11.39 9.15
N LEU A 60 5.36 10.94 7.90
CA LEU A 60 6.02 9.73 7.41
C LEU A 60 7.54 9.82 7.49
N ALA A 61 8.11 10.97 7.14
CA ALA A 61 9.56 11.18 7.21
C ALA A 61 10.10 11.18 8.64
N ARG A 62 9.40 11.84 9.58
CA ARG A 62 9.72 11.78 11.01
C ARG A 62 9.64 10.36 11.57
N TYR A 63 8.62 9.60 11.18
CA TYR A 63 8.50 8.19 11.57
C TYR A 63 9.68 7.37 11.02
N ALA A 64 10.06 7.58 9.76
CA ALA A 64 11.08 6.82 9.08
C ALA A 64 12.46 7.00 9.72
N ILE A 65 12.87 8.25 10.01
CA ILE A 65 14.16 8.51 10.64
C ILE A 65 14.24 7.90 12.05
N ILE A 66 13.19 8.03 12.86
CA ILE A 66 13.12 7.41 14.21
C ILE A 66 13.24 5.89 14.12
N CYS A 67 12.65 5.25 13.10
CA CYS A 67 12.80 3.82 12.90
C CYS A 67 14.25 3.44 12.56
N GLN A 68 14.89 4.18 11.66
CA GLN A 68 16.27 3.92 11.24
C GLN A 68 17.27 4.10 12.38
N GLU A 69 17.12 5.14 13.21
CA GLU A 69 17.95 5.36 14.41
C GLU A 69 17.89 4.18 15.41
N ASN A 70 16.81 3.40 15.35
CA ASN A 70 16.58 2.27 16.25
C ASN A 70 16.63 0.91 15.53
N GLY A 71 17.23 0.86 14.34
CA GLY A 71 17.52 -0.37 13.61
C GLY A 71 16.33 -1.06 12.95
N LEU A 72 15.19 -0.35 12.78
CA LEU A 72 14.01 -0.86 12.09
C LEU A 72 13.90 -0.25 10.70
N VAL A 73 13.73 -1.08 9.67
CA VAL A 73 13.40 -0.62 8.31
C VAL A 73 11.98 -0.01 8.31
N PRO A 74 11.79 1.28 7.97
CA PRO A 74 10.45 1.85 7.86
C PRO A 74 9.80 1.50 6.53
N ILE A 75 8.62 0.86 6.60
CA ILE A 75 7.67 0.84 5.49
C ILE A 75 6.87 2.14 5.52
N VAL A 76 7.06 2.97 4.50
CA VAL A 76 6.41 4.26 4.31
C VAL A 76 5.11 4.05 3.52
N GLU A 77 3.95 4.24 4.14
CA GLU A 77 2.63 3.95 3.54
C GLU A 77 1.77 5.22 3.39
N PRO A 78 1.93 5.99 2.29
CA PRO A 78 1.04 7.09 1.93
C PRO A 78 -0.14 6.56 1.11
N GLU A 79 -1.17 6.01 1.77
CA GLU A 79 -2.32 5.44 1.08
C GLU A 79 -3.25 6.55 0.56
N VAL A 80 -3.37 6.66 -0.77
CA VAL A 80 -4.45 7.40 -1.41
C VAL A 80 -5.66 6.46 -1.56
N LEU A 81 -6.76 6.81 -0.92
CA LEU A 81 -7.99 6.02 -0.91
C LEU A 81 -8.64 5.98 -2.31
N THR A 82 -9.25 4.85 -2.62
CA THR A 82 -9.98 4.62 -3.87
C THR A 82 -11.39 5.20 -3.86
N ASP A 83 -11.91 5.66 -2.73
CA ASP A 83 -13.29 6.16 -2.61
C ASP A 83 -13.61 7.28 -3.64
N GLY A 84 -14.76 7.15 -4.31
CA GLY A 84 -15.32 8.17 -5.20
C GLY A 84 -15.39 7.75 -6.67
N SER A 85 -15.73 8.72 -7.53
CA SER A 85 -16.01 8.52 -8.96
C SER A 85 -14.92 9.06 -9.90
N HIS A 86 -13.71 9.28 -9.36
CA HIS A 86 -12.58 9.81 -10.12
C HIS A 86 -12.03 8.79 -11.13
N ASP A 87 -11.57 9.26 -12.28
CA ASP A 87 -10.92 8.38 -13.25
C ASP A 87 -9.48 8.00 -12.84
N ILE A 88 -8.90 7.04 -13.55
CA ILE A 88 -7.53 6.58 -13.27
C ILE A 88 -6.49 7.69 -13.47
N LYS A 89 -6.75 8.66 -14.35
CA LYS A 89 -5.84 9.80 -14.60
C LYS A 89 -5.77 10.71 -13.38
N LYS A 90 -6.90 10.98 -12.73
CA LYS A 90 -6.94 11.73 -11.48
C LYS A 90 -6.21 10.99 -10.36
N CYS A 91 -6.38 9.67 -10.25
CA CYS A 91 -5.62 8.85 -9.29
C CYS A 91 -4.11 8.92 -9.56
N ALA A 92 -3.69 8.84 -10.83
CA ALA A 92 -2.29 8.97 -11.24
C ALA A 92 -1.70 10.32 -10.84
N TYR A 93 -2.41 11.41 -11.19
CA TYR A 93 -2.01 12.77 -10.82
C TYR A 93 -1.83 12.92 -9.30
N VAL A 94 -2.81 12.46 -8.52
CA VAL A 94 -2.75 12.56 -7.06
C VAL A 94 -1.62 11.71 -6.49
N THR A 95 -1.43 10.49 -7.01
CA THR A 95 -0.33 9.62 -6.59
C THR A 95 1.03 10.27 -6.86
N GLU A 96 1.22 10.89 -8.03
CA GLU A 96 2.48 11.57 -8.36
C GLU A 96 2.78 12.74 -7.42
N ILE A 97 1.82 13.64 -7.17
CA ILE A 97 2.06 14.80 -6.27
C ILE A 97 2.31 14.35 -4.82
N VAL A 98 1.62 13.30 -4.36
CA VAL A 98 1.80 12.77 -3.00
C VAL A 98 3.17 12.12 -2.85
N LEU A 99 3.57 11.27 -3.79
CA LEU A 99 4.88 10.60 -3.73
C LEU A 99 6.03 11.60 -3.88
N ALA A 100 5.90 12.61 -4.73
CA ALA A 100 6.89 13.68 -4.84
C ALA A 100 7.09 14.40 -3.49
N ALA A 101 6.01 14.77 -2.80
CA ALA A 101 6.07 15.39 -1.47
C ALA A 101 6.69 14.45 -0.42
N VAL A 102 6.33 13.15 -0.44
CA VAL A 102 6.89 12.15 0.46
C VAL A 102 8.40 12.02 0.29
N TYR A 103 8.90 11.85 -0.93
CA TYR A 103 10.35 11.69 -1.15
C TYR A 103 11.13 12.96 -0.85
N LYS A 104 10.56 14.15 -1.10
CA LYS A 104 11.16 15.41 -0.65
C LYS A 104 11.26 15.46 0.87
N ALA A 105 10.20 15.11 1.59
CA ALA A 105 10.20 15.10 3.06
C ALA A 105 11.17 14.06 3.64
N LEU A 106 11.27 12.87 3.03
CA LEU A 106 12.25 11.84 3.42
C LEU A 106 13.68 12.36 3.28
N ASN A 107 13.98 13.06 2.17
CA ASN A 107 15.29 13.67 1.94
C ASN A 107 15.60 14.77 2.96
N ASP A 108 14.63 15.63 3.26
CA ASP A 108 14.77 16.73 4.24
C ASP A 108 15.02 16.22 5.66
N GLN A 109 14.55 15.02 5.99
CA GLN A 109 14.78 14.34 7.28
C GLN A 109 15.98 13.41 7.25
N HIS A 110 16.79 13.45 6.19
CA HIS A 110 18.01 12.65 6.03
C HIS A 110 17.78 11.12 6.08
N VAL A 111 16.61 10.66 5.64
CA VAL A 111 16.28 9.23 5.62
C VAL A 111 17.12 8.51 4.56
N LEU A 112 17.77 7.41 4.95
CA LEU A 112 18.52 6.53 4.05
C LEU A 112 17.55 5.68 3.21
N LEU A 113 17.35 6.00 1.94
CA LEU A 113 16.33 5.36 1.09
C LEU A 113 16.58 3.85 0.88
N GLU A 114 17.84 3.43 0.81
CA GLU A 114 18.29 2.05 0.70
C GLU A 114 17.80 1.19 1.87
N GLY A 115 17.59 1.82 3.03
CA GLY A 115 17.04 1.22 4.23
C GLY A 115 15.54 1.46 4.42
N THR A 116 14.76 1.64 3.35
CA THR A 116 13.30 1.84 3.41
C THR A 116 12.53 0.89 2.48
N LEU A 117 11.22 0.84 2.64
CA LEU A 117 10.30 0.30 1.62
C LEU A 117 9.15 1.28 1.43
N LEU A 118 8.61 1.36 0.21
CA LEU A 118 7.39 2.12 -0.08
C LEU A 118 6.20 1.16 -0.12
N LYS A 119 5.10 1.52 0.53
CA LYS A 119 3.81 0.83 0.44
C LYS A 119 2.74 1.78 -0.09
N PRO A 120 2.64 1.96 -1.42
CA PRO A 120 1.66 2.85 -2.02
C PRO A 120 0.38 2.09 -2.37
N ASN A 121 -0.69 2.82 -2.66
CA ASN A 121 -1.80 2.30 -3.46
C ASN A 121 -1.33 1.99 -4.89
N MET A 122 -1.99 1.03 -5.55
CA MET A 122 -1.96 0.97 -7.01
C MET A 122 -2.74 2.16 -7.58
N VAL A 123 -2.43 2.59 -8.81
CA VAL A 123 -3.16 3.64 -9.49
C VAL A 123 -4.38 3.02 -10.18
N THR A 124 -5.56 3.23 -9.61
CA THR A 124 -6.82 2.65 -10.08
C THR A 124 -7.88 3.75 -10.28
N PRO A 125 -8.94 3.49 -11.05
CA PRO A 125 -10.16 4.30 -10.97
C PRO A 125 -10.72 4.30 -9.55
N GLY A 126 -11.59 5.28 -9.27
CA GLY A 126 -12.34 5.32 -8.03
C GLY A 126 -13.32 4.15 -7.87
N SER A 127 -13.72 3.86 -6.64
CA SER A 127 -14.62 2.75 -6.29
C SER A 127 -15.96 2.77 -7.03
N ASP A 128 -16.43 3.97 -7.38
CA ASP A 128 -17.71 4.22 -8.04
C ASP A 128 -17.54 4.38 -9.56
N SER A 129 -16.31 4.27 -10.07
CA SER A 129 -15.98 4.37 -11.48
C SER A 129 -15.96 2.99 -12.16
N PRO A 130 -16.13 2.92 -13.49
CA PRO A 130 -15.95 1.67 -14.22
C PRO A 130 -14.56 1.07 -13.98
N LYS A 131 -14.50 -0.25 -13.78
CA LYS A 131 -13.23 -0.99 -13.73
C LYS A 131 -12.50 -0.88 -15.07
N VAL A 132 -11.18 -0.96 -15.00
CA VAL A 132 -10.29 -1.01 -16.18
C VAL A 132 -9.45 -2.28 -16.16
N ALA A 133 -8.84 -2.62 -17.28
CA ALA A 133 -7.97 -3.78 -17.40
C ALA A 133 -6.71 -3.66 -16.52
N ALA A 134 -6.16 -4.80 -16.10
CA ALA A 134 -4.98 -4.86 -15.25
C ALA A 134 -3.74 -4.22 -15.91
N GLU A 135 -3.65 -4.32 -17.24
CA GLU A 135 -2.58 -3.71 -18.05
C GLU A 135 -2.63 -2.17 -17.97
N VAL A 136 -3.83 -1.59 -17.92
CA VAL A 136 -4.02 -0.15 -17.77
C VAL A 136 -3.60 0.28 -16.37
N ILE A 137 -4.02 -0.44 -15.33
CA ILE A 137 -3.58 -0.20 -13.94
C ILE A 137 -2.06 -0.28 -13.85
N ALA A 138 -1.45 -1.28 -14.49
CA ALA A 138 -0.01 -1.48 -14.51
C ALA A 138 0.74 -0.31 -15.16
N GLU A 139 0.29 0.15 -16.33
CA GLU A 139 0.91 1.27 -17.04
C GLU A 139 0.88 2.55 -16.21
N TYR A 140 -0.29 2.93 -15.68
CA TYR A 140 -0.42 4.14 -14.85
C TYR A 140 0.37 4.03 -13.55
N THR A 141 0.32 2.87 -12.87
CA THR A 141 1.02 2.66 -11.60
C THR A 141 2.53 2.73 -11.80
N VAL A 142 3.10 1.97 -12.73
CA VAL A 142 4.55 1.95 -12.97
C VAL A 142 5.04 3.31 -13.48
N THR A 143 4.24 4.01 -14.29
CA THR A 143 4.57 5.37 -14.75
C THR A 143 4.65 6.36 -13.60
N ALA A 144 3.65 6.39 -12.71
CA ALA A 144 3.65 7.29 -11.54
C ALA A 144 4.86 7.05 -10.63
N LEU A 145 5.22 5.78 -10.41
CA LEU A 145 6.41 5.41 -9.64
C LEU A 145 7.71 5.84 -10.33
N ARG A 146 7.84 5.61 -11.63
CA ARG A 146 9.01 6.03 -12.44
C ARG A 146 9.24 7.54 -12.43
N ARG A 147 8.19 8.34 -12.21
CA ARG A 147 8.26 9.80 -12.15
C ARG A 147 8.64 10.34 -10.77
N THR A 148 8.55 9.54 -9.71
CA THR A 148 8.56 10.07 -8.34
C THR A 148 9.46 9.32 -7.37
N VAL A 149 9.63 8.01 -7.54
CA VAL A 149 10.42 7.18 -6.64
C VAL A 149 11.89 7.23 -7.08
N PRO A 150 12.86 7.50 -6.18
CA PRO A 150 14.27 7.37 -6.50
C PRO A 150 14.72 5.90 -6.62
N PRO A 151 15.61 5.53 -7.56
CA PRO A 151 16.15 4.17 -7.71
C PRO A 151 16.84 3.59 -6.47
N ALA A 152 17.24 4.43 -5.51
CA ALA A 152 17.88 4.00 -4.26
C ALA A 152 16.94 3.20 -3.32
N VAL A 153 15.63 3.36 -3.47
CA VAL A 153 14.67 2.52 -2.74
C VAL A 153 14.86 1.06 -3.19
N PRO A 154 14.87 0.05 -2.33
CA PRO A 154 15.07 -1.35 -2.77
C PRO A 154 13.77 -2.00 -3.28
N GLY A 155 12.62 -1.60 -2.75
CA GLY A 155 11.35 -2.26 -3.05
C GLY A 155 10.10 -1.45 -2.76
N ILE A 156 9.06 -1.79 -3.53
CA ILE A 156 7.71 -1.23 -3.45
C ILE A 156 6.77 -2.40 -3.18
N VAL A 157 6.10 -2.36 -2.03
CA VAL A 157 5.25 -3.44 -1.51
C VAL A 157 3.80 -2.95 -1.46
N PHE A 158 3.04 -3.15 -2.54
CA PHE A 158 1.71 -2.55 -2.70
C PHE A 158 0.73 -2.99 -1.60
N LEU A 159 -0.10 -2.05 -1.16
CA LEU A 159 -1.33 -2.37 -0.44
C LEU A 159 -2.41 -2.83 -1.43
N SER A 160 -3.30 -3.72 -1.02
CA SER A 160 -4.40 -4.19 -1.88
C SER A 160 -5.57 -3.23 -1.92
N GLY A 161 -5.72 -2.35 -0.92
CA GLY A 161 -6.89 -1.48 -0.81
C GLY A 161 -8.17 -2.31 -0.75
N GLY A 162 -9.20 -1.91 -1.50
CA GLY A 162 -10.47 -2.61 -1.63
C GLY A 162 -10.54 -3.68 -2.73
N GLN A 163 -9.43 -3.97 -3.42
CA GLN A 163 -9.40 -4.98 -4.48
C GLN A 163 -9.73 -6.38 -3.94
N SER A 164 -10.33 -7.22 -4.79
CA SER A 164 -10.45 -8.65 -4.48
C SER A 164 -9.08 -9.35 -4.38
N GLU A 165 -9.05 -10.57 -3.84
CA GLU A 165 -7.81 -11.35 -3.77
C GLU A 165 -7.24 -11.62 -5.17
N GLU A 166 -8.12 -11.91 -6.13
CA GLU A 166 -7.72 -12.18 -7.52
C GLU A 166 -7.32 -10.89 -8.26
N GLU A 167 -8.06 -9.80 -8.10
CA GLU A 167 -7.74 -8.51 -8.73
C GLU A 167 -6.37 -7.99 -8.29
N ALA A 168 -6.08 -8.04 -6.98
CA ALA A 168 -4.79 -7.60 -6.45
C ALA A 168 -3.63 -8.43 -7.05
N THR A 169 -3.84 -9.74 -7.21
CA THR A 169 -2.85 -10.65 -7.82
C THR A 169 -2.65 -10.34 -9.30
N LEU A 170 -3.74 -10.17 -10.07
CA LEU A 170 -3.71 -9.87 -11.50
C LEU A 170 -3.02 -8.52 -11.78
N ASN A 171 -3.35 -7.49 -11.00
CA ASN A 171 -2.75 -6.16 -11.15
C ASN A 171 -1.24 -6.17 -10.83
N LEU A 172 -0.84 -6.86 -9.76
CA LEU A 172 0.57 -7.04 -9.42
C LEU A 172 1.32 -7.79 -10.54
N ASN A 173 0.71 -8.84 -11.08
CA ASN A 173 1.29 -9.62 -12.17
C ASN A 173 1.46 -8.77 -13.45
N ALA A 174 0.45 -7.96 -13.80
CA ALA A 174 0.51 -7.07 -14.95
C ALA A 174 1.63 -6.03 -14.81
N MET A 175 1.83 -5.45 -13.61
CA MET A 175 2.95 -4.55 -13.33
C MET A 175 4.32 -5.19 -13.55
N ASN A 176 4.48 -6.45 -13.12
CA ASN A 176 5.74 -7.17 -13.28
C ASN A 176 5.98 -7.65 -14.72
N LYS A 177 4.93 -7.90 -15.51
CA LYS A 177 5.02 -8.20 -16.95
C LYS A 177 5.35 -6.99 -17.82
N LEU A 178 5.02 -5.78 -17.37
CA LEU A 178 5.18 -4.57 -18.18
C LEU A 178 6.65 -4.37 -18.60
N ALA A 179 6.93 -4.33 -19.91
CA ALA A 179 8.28 -4.28 -20.47
C ALA A 179 8.92 -2.88 -20.43
N VAL A 180 9.03 -2.30 -19.23
CA VAL A 180 9.72 -1.03 -18.96
C VAL A 180 10.72 -1.20 -17.81
N LEU A 181 11.72 -0.31 -17.74
CA LEU A 181 12.69 -0.29 -16.66
C LEU A 181 11.97 -0.04 -15.32
N LYS A 182 12.19 -0.93 -14.36
CA LYS A 182 11.70 -0.84 -12.98
C LYS A 182 12.91 -1.04 -12.07
N PRO A 183 13.55 0.02 -11.57
CA PRO A 183 14.77 -0.11 -10.78
C PRO A 183 14.51 -0.60 -9.33
N TRP A 184 13.24 -0.90 -9.00
CA TRP A 184 12.79 -1.42 -7.71
C TRP A 184 12.21 -2.81 -7.87
N THR A 185 12.23 -3.59 -6.79
CA THR A 185 11.36 -4.76 -6.70
C THR A 185 9.90 -4.33 -6.55
N LEU A 186 8.99 -4.85 -7.37
CA LEU A 186 7.55 -4.67 -7.21
C LEU A 186 6.91 -5.92 -6.59
N SER A 187 6.42 -5.79 -5.37
CA SER A 187 5.88 -6.90 -4.57
C SER A 187 4.62 -6.48 -3.79
N PHE A 188 4.18 -7.27 -2.82
CA PHE A 188 2.93 -7.07 -2.09
C PHE A 188 3.13 -6.92 -0.58
N SER A 189 2.28 -6.10 0.04
CA SER A 189 2.04 -6.03 1.48
C SER A 189 0.53 -6.08 1.73
N PHE A 190 -0.05 -7.24 1.47
CA PHE A 190 -1.50 -7.44 1.47
C PHE A 190 -2.03 -7.91 2.83
N GLY A 191 -3.15 -7.34 3.23
CA GLY A 191 -3.98 -7.82 4.34
C GLY A 191 -5.16 -8.61 3.78
N ARG A 192 -6.26 -7.90 3.48
CA ARG A 192 -7.51 -8.47 2.95
C ARG A 192 -7.28 -9.39 1.74
N ALA A 193 -6.46 -8.97 0.76
CA ALA A 193 -6.21 -9.76 -0.46
C ALA A 193 -5.41 -11.07 -0.25
N LEU A 194 -4.90 -11.33 0.97
CA LEU A 194 -4.32 -12.63 1.34
C LEU A 194 -5.20 -13.43 2.30
N GLN A 195 -6.07 -12.76 3.05
CA GLN A 195 -6.71 -13.33 4.23
C GLN A 195 -8.22 -13.55 4.08
N GLN A 196 -8.89 -12.95 3.10
CA GLN A 196 -10.34 -12.99 3.02
C GLN A 196 -10.89 -14.41 2.91
N SER A 197 -10.42 -15.19 1.93
CA SER A 197 -10.88 -16.58 1.74
C SER A 197 -10.48 -17.45 2.94
N THR A 198 -9.27 -17.24 3.47
CA THR A 198 -8.76 -17.91 4.67
C THR A 198 -9.69 -17.71 5.88
N LEU A 199 -10.08 -16.47 6.17
CA LEU A 199 -10.94 -16.14 7.31
C LEU A 199 -12.35 -16.72 7.14
N LYS A 200 -12.90 -16.67 5.92
CA LYS A 200 -14.21 -17.25 5.62
C LYS A 200 -14.24 -18.77 5.78
N ILE A 201 -13.21 -19.46 5.31
CA ILE A 201 -13.09 -20.92 5.44
C ILE A 201 -12.89 -21.32 6.90
N TRP A 202 -12.01 -20.60 7.61
CA TRP A 202 -11.76 -20.87 9.02
C TRP A 202 -13.02 -20.70 9.86
N ALA A 203 -13.74 -19.58 9.71
CA ALA A 203 -14.96 -19.26 10.45
C ALA A 203 -14.84 -19.40 11.99
N GLY A 204 -13.62 -19.28 12.54
CA GLY A 204 -13.34 -19.49 13.96
C GLY A 204 -13.36 -20.94 14.43
N LYS A 205 -13.49 -21.91 13.52
CA LYS A 205 -13.66 -23.33 13.82
C LYS A 205 -12.33 -24.08 13.75
N LYS A 206 -12.00 -24.84 14.81
CA LYS A 206 -10.71 -25.56 14.91
C LYS A 206 -10.59 -26.64 13.83
N GLU A 207 -11.69 -27.30 13.51
CA GLU A 207 -11.80 -28.32 12.46
C GLU A 207 -11.53 -27.78 11.03
N ASN A 208 -11.57 -26.46 10.84
CA ASN A 208 -11.33 -25.81 9.55
C ASN A 208 -9.90 -25.26 9.39
N VAL A 209 -9.03 -25.41 10.40
CA VAL A 209 -7.69 -24.80 10.39
C VAL A 209 -6.87 -25.25 9.17
N GLU A 210 -6.81 -26.54 8.88
CA GLU A 210 -6.03 -27.07 7.75
C GLU A 210 -6.54 -26.51 6.42
N LYS A 211 -7.87 -26.54 6.19
CA LYS A 211 -8.49 -25.99 4.97
C LYS A 211 -8.24 -24.49 4.81
N ALA A 212 -8.25 -23.74 5.92
CA ALA A 212 -7.95 -22.31 5.89
C ALA A 212 -6.46 -22.06 5.55
N GLN A 213 -5.55 -22.86 6.10
CA GLN A 213 -4.12 -22.79 5.78
C GLN A 213 -3.84 -23.11 4.32
N GLU A 214 -4.52 -24.10 3.74
CA GLU A 214 -4.42 -24.42 2.31
C GLU A 214 -4.86 -23.23 1.43
N ALA A 215 -5.98 -22.58 1.77
CA ALA A 215 -6.46 -21.40 1.05
C ALA A 215 -5.48 -20.22 1.17
N PHE A 216 -4.92 -20.01 2.36
CA PHE A 216 -3.89 -18.98 2.58
C PHE A 216 -2.65 -19.26 1.73
N LEU A 217 -2.14 -20.49 1.74
CA LEU A 217 -0.98 -20.89 0.97
C LEU A 217 -1.20 -20.73 -0.54
N ALA A 218 -2.41 -21.04 -1.03
CA ALA A 218 -2.77 -20.81 -2.42
C ALA A 218 -2.67 -19.34 -2.81
N ARG A 219 -3.10 -18.41 -1.94
CA ARG A 219 -2.96 -16.96 -2.17
C ARG A 219 -1.52 -16.48 -2.01
N CYS A 220 -0.74 -17.05 -1.10
CA CYS A 220 0.70 -16.76 -1.02
C CYS A 220 1.44 -17.18 -2.31
N ARG A 221 1.16 -18.37 -2.85
CA ARG A 221 1.75 -18.85 -4.11
C ARG A 221 1.37 -17.97 -5.29
N ALA A 222 0.08 -17.65 -5.43
CA ALA A 222 -0.40 -16.80 -6.51
C ALA A 222 0.26 -15.42 -6.51
N ASN A 223 0.33 -14.76 -5.35
CA ASN A 223 0.99 -13.47 -5.23
C ASN A 223 2.51 -13.57 -5.41
N SER A 224 3.14 -14.66 -4.96
CA SER A 224 4.56 -14.93 -5.23
C SER A 224 4.84 -15.02 -6.73
N GLU A 225 4.03 -15.76 -7.48
CA GLU A 225 4.15 -15.84 -8.94
C GLU A 225 3.88 -14.49 -9.63
N ALA A 226 2.95 -13.70 -9.10
CA ALA A 226 2.67 -12.35 -9.59
C ALA A 226 3.87 -11.41 -9.44
N THR A 227 4.70 -11.54 -8.40
CA THR A 227 5.96 -10.78 -8.28
C THR A 227 6.95 -11.07 -9.41
N LEU A 228 6.83 -12.25 -10.03
CA LEU A 228 7.70 -12.69 -11.14
C LEU A 228 7.06 -12.41 -12.51
N GLY A 229 5.85 -11.86 -12.56
CA GLY A 229 5.07 -11.73 -13.79
C GLY A 229 4.67 -13.08 -14.39
N LYS A 230 4.59 -14.14 -13.58
CA LYS A 230 4.36 -15.53 -14.01
C LYS A 230 2.99 -16.07 -13.62
N TYR A 231 2.16 -15.30 -12.92
CA TYR A 231 0.82 -15.74 -12.57
C TYR A 231 -0.03 -15.84 -13.84
N THR A 232 -0.62 -17.02 -14.08
CA THR A 232 -1.42 -17.33 -15.27
C THR A 232 -2.93 -17.33 -15.01
N GLY A 233 -3.36 -17.00 -13.79
CA GLY A 233 -4.76 -17.16 -13.38
C GLY A 233 -5.12 -18.61 -13.04
N GLY A 234 -6.34 -18.83 -12.57
CA GLY A 234 -6.91 -20.17 -12.39
C GLY A 234 -6.85 -20.76 -10.98
N GLY A 235 -6.36 -20.02 -9.98
CA GLY A 235 -6.33 -20.45 -8.57
C GLY A 235 -7.43 -19.86 -7.68
N ALA A 236 -8.28 -18.98 -8.21
CA ALA A 236 -9.31 -18.28 -7.45
C ALA A 236 -10.65 -19.02 -7.52
N GLY A 237 -11.07 -19.61 -6.39
CA GLY A 237 -12.47 -19.97 -6.18
C GLY A 237 -13.35 -18.71 -6.08
N GLY A 238 -14.68 -18.84 -6.17
CA GLY A 238 -15.59 -17.69 -6.20
C GLY A 238 -15.41 -16.67 -5.06
N LEU A 239 -14.93 -17.11 -3.89
CA LEU A 239 -14.61 -16.25 -2.75
C LEU A 239 -13.47 -15.25 -3.01
N ALA A 240 -12.48 -15.62 -3.84
CA ALA A 240 -11.30 -14.80 -4.12
C ALA A 240 -11.60 -13.66 -5.09
N SER A 241 -12.71 -13.74 -5.83
CA SER A 241 -13.16 -12.71 -6.78
C SER A 241 -14.06 -11.64 -6.16
N GLU A 242 -14.46 -11.81 -4.89
CA GLU A 242 -15.33 -10.85 -4.22
C GLU A 242 -14.61 -9.53 -3.93
N SER A 243 -15.26 -8.40 -4.23
CA SER A 243 -14.76 -7.08 -3.87
C SER A 243 -14.59 -6.95 -2.36
N LEU A 244 -13.47 -6.38 -1.93
CA LEU A 244 -13.14 -6.18 -0.51
C LEU A 244 -13.29 -4.71 -0.09
N PHE A 245 -13.82 -3.87 -0.98
CA PHE A 245 -13.99 -2.45 -0.73
C PHE A 245 -14.97 -2.19 0.41
N VAL A 246 -14.59 -1.28 1.30
CA VAL A 246 -15.44 -0.77 2.37
C VAL A 246 -15.25 0.74 2.38
N LYS A 247 -16.35 1.47 2.16
CA LYS A 247 -16.33 2.95 2.09
C LYS A 247 -15.79 3.52 3.40
N GLY A 248 -14.80 4.40 3.31
CA GLY A 248 -14.19 5.03 4.49
C GLY A 248 -13.54 4.06 5.47
N TYR A 249 -12.97 2.94 4.98
CA TYR A 249 -12.35 1.91 5.82
C TYR A 249 -11.29 2.49 6.78
N LYS A 250 -11.46 2.22 8.07
CA LYS A 250 -10.50 2.49 9.15
C LYS A 250 -10.02 1.16 9.72
N TYR A 251 -8.71 1.03 9.93
CA TYR A 251 -8.12 -0.12 10.63
C TYR A 251 -8.47 -0.11 12.11
#